data_AF-A0A939V5U6-F1
#
_entry.id   AF-A0A939V5U6-F1
#
_cell.length_a   1.000
_cell.length_b   1.000
_cell.length_c   1.000
_cell.angle_alpha   90.00
_cell.angle_beta   90.00
_cell.angle_gamma   90.00
#
_symmetry.space_group_name_H-M   'P 1'
#
loop_
_entity.id
_entity.type
_entity.pdbx_description
1 polymer ?
#
loop_
_entity_poly.entity_id
_entity_poly.type
_entity_poly.pdbx_seq_one_letter_code
_entity_poly.pdbx_strand_id
1 'polypeptide(L)'
;DQSNPQIWDKIYDVPDEEIWKTRTQLKTKLIEYIRERFRKTWLKNQGDPSRVVSLLDKINPNALLIGFGRRFATYKRAHLLFTDLERLKAIVNDDKYPVQFIFTGKAHPADGAGQGLIKRIYDISQSPEFLGKILFLENYDMQLSRRLISGVDIWMNTPTRPLEASGTSGEKALMNGLLNLSVLDGWWLEGYREGAGWALTEKRTYQNQEHQDRLDASTIYSLLEREIIPMYYSRNNHGYSPQWIRCIKNSIAQIAPHYTMKRQLDDYYTKFYNALATRFRQLSANNNEKAKKIAQWKENVAARWDQIKVEGIESDHTEMTGVVTSGTAHTLRVKIDTAGLENSIGVEMVMIATDSEGKEYVYEVAPFNIVDHEGNLTVYELTNTIDNAGSFKVGYRIFPKSDDLPHRQDFCYVKWF
;
A
#
# COMPACT_ATOMS: atom_id res chain seq x y z
N ASP A 1 7.80 9.75 -22.32
CA ASP A 1 8.12 9.04 -21.08
C ASP A 1 6.88 8.99 -20.19
N GLN A 2 6.33 7.80 -19.89
CA GLN A 2 5.06 7.67 -19.16
C GLN A 2 5.16 8.06 -17.67
N SER A 3 6.35 7.99 -17.06
CA SER A 3 6.54 8.41 -15.66
C SER A 3 6.75 9.91 -15.51
N ASN A 4 6.85 10.65 -16.61
CA ASN A 4 7.05 12.09 -16.61
C ASN A 4 5.70 12.83 -16.34
N PRO A 5 5.56 13.54 -15.20
CA PRO A 5 4.33 14.27 -14.86
C PRO A 5 3.94 15.36 -15.87
N GLN A 6 4.90 16.04 -16.51
CA GLN A 6 4.63 17.12 -17.46
C GLN A 6 3.87 16.66 -18.71
N ILE A 7 3.95 15.37 -19.06
CA ILE A 7 3.15 14.81 -20.15
C ILE A 7 1.67 14.70 -19.73
N TRP A 8 1.42 14.38 -18.47
CA TRP A 8 0.07 14.21 -17.93
C TRP A 8 -0.62 15.56 -17.66
N ASP A 9 0.13 16.60 -17.34
CA ASP A 9 -0.40 17.97 -17.15
C ASP A 9 -1.18 18.49 -18.36
N LYS A 10 -0.88 17.99 -19.56
CA LYS A 10 -1.63 18.33 -20.80
C LYS A 10 -3.12 17.99 -20.72
N ILE A 11 -3.56 17.15 -19.79
CA ILE A 11 -4.98 16.91 -19.55
C ILE A 11 -5.74 18.18 -19.14
N TYR A 12 -5.04 19.17 -18.55
CA TYR A 12 -5.66 20.44 -18.19
C TYR A 12 -6.08 21.26 -19.43
N ASP A 13 -5.35 21.12 -20.54
CA ASP A 13 -5.60 21.80 -21.81
C ASP A 13 -6.78 21.20 -22.58
N VAL A 14 -7.18 19.97 -22.25
CA VAL A 14 -8.32 19.28 -22.90
C VAL A 14 -9.63 19.96 -22.49
N PRO A 15 -10.54 20.31 -23.42
CA PRO A 15 -11.84 20.88 -23.09
C PRO A 15 -12.66 19.97 -22.17
N ASP A 16 -13.31 20.56 -21.17
CA ASP A 16 -14.09 19.79 -20.17
C ASP A 16 -15.22 18.96 -20.82
N GLU A 17 -15.86 19.51 -21.85
CA GLU A 17 -16.92 18.84 -22.61
C GLU A 17 -16.43 17.56 -23.29
N GLU A 18 -15.18 17.54 -23.79
CA GLU A 18 -14.60 16.36 -24.43
C GLU A 18 -14.39 15.23 -23.42
N ILE A 19 -13.92 15.57 -22.21
CA ILE A 19 -13.80 14.61 -21.11
C ILE A 19 -15.17 14.06 -20.74
N TRP A 20 -16.15 14.94 -20.50
CA TRP A 20 -17.51 14.52 -20.16
C TRP A 20 -18.11 13.61 -21.23
N LYS A 21 -18.04 14.00 -22.50
CA LYS A 21 -18.56 13.22 -23.63
C LYS A 21 -17.91 11.83 -23.70
N THR A 22 -16.59 11.75 -23.55
CA THR A 22 -15.87 10.48 -23.52
C THR A 22 -16.32 9.60 -22.36
N ARG A 23 -16.44 10.16 -21.14
CA ARG A 23 -16.91 9.42 -19.95
C ARG A 23 -18.34 8.91 -20.15
N THR A 24 -19.25 9.74 -20.66
CA THR A 24 -20.64 9.35 -20.96
C THR A 24 -20.70 8.23 -22.00
N GLN A 25 -19.89 8.28 -23.05
CA GLN A 25 -19.83 7.20 -24.05
C GLN A 25 -19.35 5.87 -23.46
N LEU A 26 -18.33 5.89 -22.59
CA LEU A 26 -17.84 4.68 -21.91
C LEU A 26 -18.88 4.12 -20.93
N LYS A 27 -19.59 5.00 -20.21
CA LYS A 27 -20.72 4.63 -19.37
C LYS A 27 -21.83 3.95 -20.16
N THR A 28 -22.25 4.53 -21.29
CA THR A 28 -23.27 3.92 -22.16
C THR A 28 -22.86 2.53 -22.63
N LYS A 29 -21.60 2.35 -23.04
CA LYS A 29 -21.06 1.03 -23.42
C LYS A 29 -21.11 0.02 -22.28
N LEU A 30 -20.89 0.44 -21.04
CA LEU A 30 -21.04 -0.45 -19.87
C LEU A 30 -22.50 -0.84 -19.66
N ILE A 31 -23.42 0.11 -19.75
CA ILE A 31 -24.85 -0.14 -19.57
C ILE A 31 -25.38 -1.09 -20.64
N GLU A 32 -25.03 -0.88 -21.90
CA GLU A 32 -25.40 -1.78 -23.01
C GLU A 32 -24.86 -3.20 -22.77
N TYR A 33 -23.60 -3.31 -22.35
CA TYR A 33 -22.98 -4.58 -22.02
C TYR A 33 -23.70 -5.30 -20.86
N ILE A 34 -24.07 -4.56 -19.81
CA ILE A 34 -24.84 -5.08 -18.68
C ILE A 34 -26.21 -5.58 -19.15
N ARG A 35 -26.92 -4.77 -19.96
CA ARG A 35 -28.23 -5.13 -20.50
C ARG A 35 -28.18 -6.40 -21.34
N GLU A 36 -27.18 -6.52 -22.22
CA GLU A 36 -26.98 -7.71 -23.05
C GLU A 36 -26.66 -8.94 -22.20
N ARG A 37 -25.80 -8.79 -21.18
CA ARG A 37 -25.43 -9.89 -20.27
C ARG A 37 -26.64 -10.39 -19.48
N PHE A 38 -27.43 -9.51 -18.89
CA PHE A 38 -28.65 -9.89 -18.16
C PHE A 38 -29.65 -10.62 -19.08
N ARG A 39 -29.87 -10.13 -20.30
CA ARG A 39 -30.72 -10.83 -21.29
C ARG A 39 -30.22 -12.24 -21.58
N LYS A 40 -28.92 -12.43 -21.81
CA LYS A 40 -28.32 -13.75 -22.11
C LYS A 40 -28.37 -14.73 -20.94
N THR A 41 -27.99 -14.31 -19.73
CA THR A 41 -27.99 -15.18 -18.55
C THR A 41 -29.40 -15.66 -18.24
N TRP A 42 -30.37 -14.76 -18.36
CA TRP A 42 -31.74 -15.07 -17.97
C TRP A 42 -32.50 -15.92 -19.02
N LEU A 43 -32.23 -15.73 -20.33
CA LEU A 43 -32.68 -16.66 -21.38
C LEU A 43 -32.23 -18.10 -21.13
N LYS A 44 -31.06 -18.29 -20.51
CA LYS A 44 -30.54 -19.62 -20.14
C LYS A 44 -31.21 -20.21 -18.89
N ASN A 45 -31.68 -19.36 -17.98
CA ASN A 45 -32.16 -19.78 -16.66
C ASN A 45 -33.70 -19.88 -16.55
N GLN A 46 -34.45 -19.67 -17.65
CA GLN A 46 -35.92 -19.79 -17.70
C GLN A 46 -36.68 -19.04 -16.57
N GLY A 47 -36.23 -17.85 -16.17
CA GLY A 47 -36.94 -17.09 -15.13
C GLY A 47 -38.26 -16.46 -15.65
N ASP A 48 -38.78 -15.41 -14.99
CA ASP A 48 -39.93 -14.60 -15.45
C ASP A 48 -39.51 -13.37 -16.32
N PRO A 49 -39.92 -13.29 -17.62
CA PRO A 49 -39.44 -12.26 -18.55
C PRO A 49 -39.80 -10.84 -18.12
N SER A 50 -40.93 -10.68 -17.44
CA SER A 50 -41.41 -9.38 -16.97
C SER A 50 -40.47 -8.76 -15.92
N ARG A 51 -39.85 -9.60 -15.07
CA ARG A 51 -38.86 -9.16 -14.08
C ARG A 51 -37.55 -8.67 -14.72
N VAL A 52 -37.13 -9.27 -15.83
CA VAL A 52 -35.93 -8.81 -16.54
C VAL A 52 -36.18 -7.51 -17.27
N VAL A 53 -37.29 -7.39 -17.99
CA VAL A 53 -37.63 -6.14 -18.68
C VAL A 53 -37.70 -4.99 -17.66
N SER A 54 -38.42 -5.19 -16.54
CA SER A 54 -38.50 -4.18 -15.49
C SER A 54 -37.16 -3.86 -14.83
N LEU A 55 -36.24 -4.83 -14.65
CA LEU A 55 -34.89 -4.54 -14.13
C LEU A 55 -34.03 -3.77 -15.14
N LEU A 56 -34.10 -4.13 -16.42
CA LEU A 56 -33.36 -3.48 -17.50
C LEU A 56 -33.81 -2.03 -17.71
N ASP A 57 -35.11 -1.76 -17.60
CA ASP A 57 -35.70 -0.43 -17.71
C ASP A 57 -35.29 0.47 -16.54
N LYS A 58 -35.02 -0.11 -15.37
CA LYS A 58 -34.53 0.60 -14.19
C LYS A 58 -33.05 0.98 -14.25
N ILE A 59 -32.27 0.45 -15.20
CA ILE A 59 -30.86 0.87 -15.38
C ILE A 59 -30.84 2.26 -16.02
N ASN A 60 -30.41 3.27 -15.25
CA ASN A 60 -30.52 4.67 -15.62
C ASN A 60 -29.18 5.20 -16.17
N PRO A 61 -29.10 5.58 -17.46
CA PRO A 61 -27.86 6.09 -18.04
C PRO A 61 -27.40 7.43 -17.50
N ASN A 62 -28.29 8.19 -16.86
CA ASN A 62 -27.97 9.47 -16.25
C ASN A 62 -27.50 9.35 -14.80
N ALA A 63 -27.63 8.16 -14.19
CA ALA A 63 -27.24 7.92 -12.81
C ALA A 63 -25.73 8.07 -12.59
N LEU A 64 -25.37 8.43 -11.36
CA LEU A 64 -24.02 8.25 -10.84
C LEU A 64 -23.80 6.75 -10.61
N LEU A 65 -22.84 6.16 -11.31
CA LEU A 65 -22.50 4.75 -11.21
C LEU A 65 -21.31 4.56 -10.28
N ILE A 66 -21.50 3.82 -9.19
CA ILE A 66 -20.45 3.50 -8.23
C ILE A 66 -20.11 2.01 -8.33
N GLY A 67 -18.89 1.71 -8.76
CA GLY A 67 -18.41 0.35 -8.95
C GLY A 67 -17.65 -0.20 -7.74
N PHE A 68 -17.90 -1.46 -7.42
CA PHE A 68 -17.10 -2.27 -6.49
C PHE A 68 -16.77 -3.61 -7.16
N GLY A 69 -15.50 -3.84 -7.51
CA GLY A 69 -15.10 -5.04 -8.26
C GLY A 69 -13.80 -5.68 -7.77
N ARG A 70 -13.90 -6.73 -6.96
CA ARG A 70 -12.73 -7.44 -6.41
C ARG A 70 -13.05 -8.83 -5.87
N ARG A 71 -12.03 -9.59 -5.46
CA ARG A 71 -12.22 -10.83 -4.69
C ARG A 71 -12.99 -10.50 -3.41
N PHE A 72 -14.06 -11.25 -3.14
CA PHE A 72 -14.77 -11.16 -1.88
C PHE A 72 -13.97 -11.87 -0.79
N ALA A 73 -13.58 -11.09 0.21
CA ALA A 73 -12.96 -11.51 1.46
C ALA A 73 -13.42 -10.54 2.54
N THR A 74 -13.49 -11.00 3.79
CA THR A 74 -14.05 -10.22 4.92
C THR A 74 -13.36 -8.87 5.10
N TYR A 75 -12.02 -8.83 5.01
CA TYR A 75 -11.25 -7.60 5.15
C TYR A 75 -11.44 -6.57 4.03
N LYS A 76 -12.06 -6.93 2.89
CA LYS A 76 -12.38 -5.97 1.81
C LYS A 76 -13.65 -5.16 2.09
N ARG A 77 -14.41 -5.53 3.12
CA ARG A 77 -15.62 -4.86 3.64
C ARG A 77 -16.61 -4.39 2.57
N ALA A 78 -16.93 -5.26 1.61
CA ALA A 78 -17.97 -5.01 0.60
C ALA A 78 -19.36 -4.75 1.22
N HIS A 79 -19.59 -5.25 2.43
CA HIS A 79 -20.84 -5.09 3.17
C HIS A 79 -21.01 -3.73 3.85
N LEU A 80 -20.00 -2.87 3.84
CA LEU A 80 -19.97 -1.67 4.67
C LEU A 80 -21.08 -0.66 4.27
N LEU A 81 -21.41 -0.60 2.98
CA LEU A 81 -22.58 0.14 2.46
C LEU A 81 -23.95 -0.46 2.86
N PHE A 82 -23.99 -1.63 3.47
CA PHE A 82 -25.22 -2.33 3.86
C PHE A 82 -25.41 -2.38 5.38
N THR A 83 -24.68 -1.51 6.09
CA THR A 83 -24.79 -1.34 7.55
C THR A 83 -25.96 -0.45 7.94
N ASP A 84 -26.31 0.54 7.10
CA ASP A 84 -27.49 1.42 7.26
C ASP A 84 -28.33 1.39 5.98
N LEU A 85 -29.28 0.45 5.93
CA LEU A 85 -30.11 0.24 4.75
C LEU A 85 -31.10 1.39 4.53
N GLU A 86 -31.53 2.10 5.57
CA GLU A 86 -32.47 3.22 5.43
C GLU A 86 -31.80 4.42 4.78
N ARG A 87 -30.57 4.77 5.19
CA ARG A 87 -29.79 5.82 4.48
C ARG A 87 -29.47 5.41 3.05
N LEU A 88 -29.05 4.15 2.83
CA LEU A 88 -28.80 3.65 1.48
C LEU A 88 -30.05 3.74 0.60
N LYS A 89 -31.21 3.35 1.13
CA LYS A 89 -32.51 3.41 0.45
C LYS A 89 -32.88 4.84 0.08
N ALA A 90 -32.66 5.80 0.98
CA ALA A 90 -32.89 7.22 0.70
C ALA A 90 -32.01 7.71 -0.47
N ILE A 91 -30.73 7.35 -0.48
CA ILE A 91 -29.79 7.74 -1.54
C ILE A 91 -30.19 7.17 -2.91
N VAL A 92 -30.49 5.88 -2.99
CA VAL A 92 -30.69 5.22 -4.30
C VAL A 92 -32.09 5.42 -4.88
N ASN A 93 -33.05 5.87 -4.08
CA ASN A 93 -34.42 6.18 -4.50
C ASN A 93 -34.69 7.68 -4.64
N ASP A 94 -33.66 8.52 -4.68
CA ASP A 94 -33.79 9.91 -5.10
C ASP A 94 -33.95 9.99 -6.63
N ASP A 95 -35.13 10.40 -7.08
CA ASP A 95 -35.45 10.53 -8.52
C ASP A 95 -34.75 11.73 -9.17
N LYS A 96 -34.39 12.76 -8.40
CA LYS A 96 -33.70 13.95 -8.89
C LYS A 96 -32.21 13.68 -9.05
N TYR A 97 -31.63 12.90 -8.15
CA TYR A 97 -30.19 12.59 -8.12
C TYR A 97 -29.93 11.08 -8.14
N PRO A 98 -30.23 10.39 -9.26
CA PRO A 98 -30.19 8.93 -9.29
C PRO A 98 -28.78 8.36 -9.04
N VAL A 99 -28.67 7.38 -8.14
CA VAL A 99 -27.41 6.67 -7.85
C VAL A 99 -27.60 5.17 -8.04
N GLN A 100 -26.63 4.51 -8.67
CA GLN A 100 -26.63 3.05 -8.83
C GLN A 100 -25.30 2.45 -8.42
N PHE A 101 -25.35 1.37 -7.65
CA PHE A 101 -24.18 0.61 -7.22
C PHE A 101 -24.04 -0.65 -8.07
N ILE A 102 -22.82 -0.92 -8.54
CA ILE A 102 -22.51 -2.10 -9.34
C ILE A 102 -21.45 -2.92 -8.61
N PHE A 103 -21.85 -4.06 -8.07
CA PHE A 103 -20.98 -5.02 -7.40
C PHE A 103 -20.59 -6.15 -8.34
N THR A 104 -19.34 -6.59 -8.25
CA THR A 104 -18.88 -7.80 -8.92
C THR A 104 -17.72 -8.43 -8.16
N GLY A 105 -17.59 -9.74 -8.29
CA GLY A 105 -16.47 -10.46 -7.69
C GLY A 105 -16.73 -11.94 -7.57
N LYS A 106 -15.74 -12.63 -7.00
CA LYS A 106 -15.79 -14.05 -6.67
C LYS A 106 -15.26 -14.24 -5.26
N ALA A 107 -15.85 -15.16 -4.51
CA ALA A 107 -15.27 -15.66 -3.27
C ALA A 107 -14.44 -16.92 -3.58
N HIS A 108 -13.47 -17.23 -2.72
CA HIS A 108 -12.76 -18.50 -2.82
C HIS A 108 -13.75 -19.65 -2.47
N PRO A 109 -13.70 -20.83 -3.11
CA PRO A 109 -14.63 -21.92 -2.81
C PRO A 109 -14.62 -22.37 -1.34
N ALA A 110 -13.48 -22.24 -0.67
CA ALA A 110 -13.33 -22.53 0.77
C ALA A 110 -13.59 -21.33 1.71
N ASP A 111 -13.91 -20.14 1.19
CA ASP A 111 -14.16 -18.94 1.99
C ASP A 111 -15.67 -18.75 2.20
N GLY A 112 -16.21 -19.50 3.17
CA GLY A 112 -17.64 -19.47 3.50
C GLY A 112 -18.14 -18.08 3.92
N ALA A 113 -17.30 -17.28 4.60
CA ALA A 113 -17.63 -15.91 4.96
C ALA A 113 -17.74 -15.00 3.72
N GLY A 114 -16.80 -15.12 2.78
CA GLY A 114 -16.86 -14.43 1.49
C GLY A 114 -18.09 -14.80 0.66
N GLN A 115 -18.48 -16.08 0.65
CA GLN A 115 -19.71 -16.54 -0.01
C GLN A 115 -20.97 -16.00 0.67
N GLY A 116 -21.02 -16.00 2.01
CA GLY A 116 -22.12 -15.42 2.77
C GLY A 116 -22.29 -13.92 2.50
N LEU A 117 -21.19 -13.18 2.33
CA LEU A 117 -21.21 -11.77 1.95
C LEU A 117 -21.81 -11.56 0.55
N ILE A 118 -21.41 -12.36 -0.43
CA ILE A 118 -22.00 -12.31 -1.79
C ILE A 118 -23.50 -12.57 -1.71
N LYS A 119 -23.91 -13.62 -0.99
CA LYS A 119 -25.33 -13.97 -0.83
C LYS A 119 -26.11 -12.82 -0.21
N ARG A 120 -25.63 -12.24 0.89
CA ARG A 120 -26.29 -11.09 1.54
C ARG A 120 -26.46 -9.90 0.59
N ILE A 121 -25.42 -9.54 -0.16
CA ILE A 121 -25.49 -8.42 -1.11
C ILE A 121 -26.47 -8.73 -2.24
N TYR A 122 -26.45 -9.96 -2.73
CA TYR A 122 -27.40 -10.42 -3.75
C TYR A 122 -28.84 -10.35 -3.23
N ASP A 123 -29.14 -10.90 -2.05
CA ASP A 123 -30.48 -10.89 -1.46
C ASP A 123 -30.99 -9.45 -1.27
N ILE A 124 -30.15 -8.54 -0.78
CA ILE A 124 -30.49 -7.11 -0.67
C ILE A 124 -30.77 -6.51 -2.06
N SER A 125 -29.94 -6.80 -3.07
CA SER A 125 -30.14 -6.29 -4.44
C SER A 125 -31.45 -6.72 -5.09
N GLN A 126 -32.03 -7.84 -4.63
CA GLN A 126 -33.31 -8.36 -5.12
C GLN A 126 -34.53 -7.81 -4.35
N SER A 127 -34.31 -7.06 -3.26
CA SER A 127 -35.39 -6.49 -2.47
C SER A 127 -36.07 -5.33 -3.21
N PRO A 128 -37.41 -5.16 -3.10
CA PRO A 128 -38.17 -4.20 -3.92
C PRO A 128 -37.60 -2.77 -3.92
N GLU A 129 -37.10 -2.31 -2.78
CA GLU A 129 -36.54 -0.98 -2.55
C GLU A 129 -35.14 -0.76 -3.15
N PHE A 130 -34.43 -1.84 -3.53
CA PHE A 130 -33.10 -1.79 -4.14
C PHE A 130 -33.06 -2.37 -5.56
N LEU A 131 -34.17 -2.93 -6.02
CA LEU A 131 -34.25 -3.60 -7.32
C LEU A 131 -33.94 -2.62 -8.46
N GLY A 132 -32.90 -2.94 -9.24
CA GLY A 132 -32.40 -2.09 -10.32
C GLY A 132 -31.57 -0.89 -9.84
N LYS A 133 -31.37 -0.71 -8.53
CA LYS A 133 -30.53 0.32 -7.94
C LYS A 133 -29.18 -0.23 -7.48
N ILE A 134 -29.18 -1.46 -7.01
CA ILE A 134 -27.98 -2.24 -6.69
C ILE A 134 -27.93 -3.41 -7.67
N LEU A 135 -26.87 -3.48 -8.46
CA LEU A 135 -26.66 -4.52 -9.47
C LEU A 135 -25.51 -5.42 -9.05
N PHE A 136 -25.74 -6.72 -8.98
CA PHE A 136 -24.68 -7.71 -8.79
C PHE A 136 -24.37 -8.40 -10.12
N LEU A 137 -23.14 -8.23 -10.62
CA LEU A 137 -22.66 -8.85 -11.86
C LEU A 137 -21.79 -10.05 -11.53
N GLU A 138 -22.30 -11.24 -11.82
CA GLU A 138 -21.59 -12.50 -11.62
C GLU A 138 -20.40 -12.66 -12.57
N ASN A 139 -19.52 -13.61 -12.26
CA ASN A 139 -18.38 -14.01 -13.09
C ASN A 139 -17.45 -12.86 -13.46
N TYR A 140 -16.89 -12.22 -12.42
CA TYR A 140 -15.81 -11.25 -12.61
C TYR A 140 -14.61 -11.89 -13.31
N ASP A 141 -14.24 -11.29 -14.44
CA ASP A 141 -13.12 -11.66 -15.30
C ASP A 141 -12.51 -10.41 -15.92
N MET A 142 -11.50 -10.58 -16.78
CA MET A 142 -10.83 -9.45 -17.43
C MET A 142 -11.75 -8.66 -18.38
N GLN A 143 -12.73 -9.32 -19.01
CA GLN A 143 -13.65 -8.65 -19.94
C GLN A 143 -14.62 -7.74 -19.17
N LEU A 144 -15.25 -8.26 -18.12
CA LEU A 144 -16.12 -7.48 -17.24
C LEU A 144 -15.33 -6.38 -16.53
N SER A 145 -14.12 -6.67 -16.06
CA SER A 145 -13.23 -5.68 -15.46
C SER A 145 -12.95 -4.51 -16.41
N ARG A 146 -12.58 -4.80 -17.67
CA ARG A 146 -12.33 -3.77 -18.69
C ARG A 146 -13.54 -2.85 -18.90
N ARG A 147 -14.76 -3.41 -18.91
CA ARG A 147 -16.01 -2.63 -19.06
C ARG A 147 -16.31 -1.80 -17.83
N LEU A 148 -16.14 -2.35 -16.63
CA LEU A 148 -16.42 -1.64 -15.37
C LEU A 148 -15.44 -0.50 -15.12
N ILE A 149 -14.13 -0.78 -15.18
CA ILE A 149 -13.08 0.22 -14.92
C ILE A 149 -13.09 1.36 -15.94
N SER A 150 -13.70 1.17 -17.11
CA SER A 150 -13.90 2.27 -18.06
C SER A 150 -15.25 2.96 -17.91
N GLY A 151 -16.30 2.29 -17.43
CA GLY A 151 -17.68 2.77 -17.53
C GLY A 151 -18.35 3.30 -16.26
N VAL A 152 -17.89 2.93 -15.05
CA VAL A 152 -18.43 3.53 -13.81
C VAL A 152 -17.86 4.94 -13.59
N ASP A 153 -18.42 5.73 -12.68
CA ASP A 153 -17.91 7.08 -12.37
C ASP A 153 -16.97 7.09 -11.17
N ILE A 154 -17.34 6.33 -10.13
CA ILE A 154 -16.54 6.15 -8.92
C ILE A 154 -16.13 4.68 -8.80
N TRP A 155 -14.87 4.46 -8.47
CA TRP A 155 -14.36 3.18 -8.05
C TRP A 155 -14.20 3.17 -6.53
N MET A 156 -15.03 2.37 -5.85
CA MET A 156 -15.08 2.34 -4.39
C MET A 156 -14.30 1.15 -3.82
N ASN A 157 -13.43 1.41 -2.85
CA ASN A 157 -12.67 0.37 -2.14
C ASN A 157 -12.61 0.66 -0.64
N THR A 158 -13.08 -0.26 0.19
CA THR A 158 -13.21 -0.04 1.65
C THR A 158 -12.43 -1.06 2.48
N PRO A 159 -11.14 -1.35 2.21
CA PRO A 159 -10.41 -2.37 2.96
C PRO A 159 -10.28 -2.00 4.45
N THR A 160 -10.21 -3.02 5.31
CA THR A 160 -9.80 -2.85 6.71
C THR A 160 -8.34 -2.44 6.75
N ARG A 161 -8.04 -1.35 7.46
CA ARG A 161 -6.67 -0.87 7.64
C ARG A 161 -5.91 -1.75 8.65
N PRO A 162 -4.60 -1.98 8.48
CA PRO A 162 -3.76 -1.71 7.31
C PRO A 162 -3.59 -2.98 6.44
N LEU A 163 -4.70 -3.65 6.10
CA LEU A 163 -4.66 -4.99 5.50
C LEU A 163 -4.57 -4.96 3.97
N GLU A 164 -4.62 -3.78 3.34
CA GLU A 164 -4.34 -3.62 1.92
C GLU A 164 -2.87 -3.23 1.71
N ALA A 165 -2.07 -4.13 1.14
CA ALA A 165 -0.67 -3.80 0.84
C ALA A 165 -0.52 -2.72 -0.26
N SER A 166 -1.42 -2.70 -1.25
CA SER A 166 -1.39 -1.74 -2.37
C SER A 166 -2.81 -1.61 -2.96
N GLY A 167 -3.09 -2.19 -4.13
CA GLY A 167 -4.44 -2.27 -4.71
C GLY A 167 -4.54 -1.72 -6.13
N THR A 168 -4.10 -2.49 -7.13
CA THR A 168 -3.98 -2.03 -8.52
C THR A 168 -5.29 -1.75 -9.27
N SER A 169 -6.47 -2.08 -8.71
CA SER A 169 -7.74 -1.79 -9.39
C SER A 169 -8.10 -0.31 -9.37
N GLY A 170 -7.76 0.39 -8.27
CA GLY A 170 -7.94 1.84 -8.18
C GLY A 170 -6.99 2.60 -9.10
N GLU A 171 -5.75 2.10 -9.25
CA GLU A 171 -4.77 2.58 -10.22
C GLU A 171 -5.33 2.49 -11.66
N LYS A 172 -5.89 1.34 -12.03
CA LYS A 172 -6.51 1.14 -13.35
C LYS A 172 -7.72 2.04 -13.57
N ALA A 173 -8.55 2.23 -12.53
CA ALA A 173 -9.71 3.09 -12.60
C ALA A 173 -9.31 4.55 -12.87
N LEU A 174 -8.33 5.08 -12.14
CA LEU A 174 -7.88 6.47 -12.30
C LEU A 174 -7.31 6.72 -13.71
N MET A 175 -6.60 5.73 -14.28
CA MET A 175 -6.07 5.79 -15.65
C MET A 175 -7.15 5.88 -16.72
N ASN A 176 -8.40 5.52 -16.38
CA ASN A 176 -9.57 5.65 -17.24
C ASN A 176 -10.39 6.92 -16.93
N GLY A 177 -9.91 7.80 -16.05
CA GLY A 177 -10.60 9.02 -15.63
C GLY A 177 -11.73 8.77 -14.63
N LEU A 178 -11.67 7.67 -13.87
CA LEU A 178 -12.58 7.43 -12.74
C LEU A 178 -12.02 8.05 -11.47
N LEU A 179 -12.91 8.45 -10.58
CA LEU A 179 -12.53 8.93 -9.25
C LEU A 179 -12.56 7.78 -8.24
N ASN A 180 -11.63 7.79 -7.29
CA ASN A 180 -11.62 6.80 -6.23
C ASN A 180 -12.33 7.34 -4.99
N LEU A 181 -13.11 6.48 -4.33
CA LEU A 181 -13.57 6.65 -2.96
C LEU A 181 -13.00 5.49 -2.16
N SER A 182 -11.96 5.75 -1.36
CA SER A 182 -11.27 4.68 -0.68
C SER A 182 -10.76 5.04 0.71
N VAL A 183 -10.27 4.04 1.43
CA VAL A 183 -9.60 4.23 2.70
C VAL A 183 -8.15 4.65 2.41
N LEU A 184 -7.57 5.56 3.21
CA LEU A 184 -6.12 5.82 3.21
C LEU A 184 -5.36 4.58 3.73
N ASP A 185 -5.24 3.58 2.86
CA ASP A 185 -4.53 2.31 3.04
C ASP A 185 -4.03 1.83 1.67
N GLY A 186 -2.99 1.00 1.66
CA GLY A 186 -2.33 0.54 0.44
C GLY A 186 -1.94 1.67 -0.51
N TRP A 187 -2.24 1.52 -1.80
CA TRP A 187 -1.82 2.48 -2.83
C TRP A 187 -2.47 3.86 -2.66
N TRP A 188 -3.66 3.92 -2.07
CA TRP A 188 -4.42 5.17 -1.92
C TRP A 188 -3.84 6.06 -0.82
N LEU A 189 -3.16 5.48 0.17
CA LEU A 189 -2.40 6.24 1.16
C LEU A 189 -1.30 7.11 0.51
N GLU A 190 -0.57 6.53 -0.45
CA GLU A 190 0.47 7.24 -1.21
C GLU A 190 -0.13 8.18 -2.27
N GLY A 191 -1.23 7.75 -2.90
CA GLY A 191 -1.75 8.34 -4.13
C GLY A 191 -2.78 9.43 -3.92
N TYR A 192 -3.43 9.49 -2.76
CA TYR A 192 -4.49 10.47 -2.51
C TYR A 192 -3.98 11.91 -2.68
N ARG A 193 -4.77 12.71 -3.41
CA ARG A 193 -4.59 14.16 -3.55
C ARG A 193 -5.96 14.80 -3.33
N GLU A 194 -5.97 15.89 -2.59
CA GLU A 194 -7.20 16.67 -2.38
C GLU A 194 -7.75 17.16 -3.73
N GLY A 195 -9.07 17.04 -3.91
CA GLY A 195 -9.70 17.38 -5.18
C GLY A 195 -9.38 16.42 -6.34
N ALA A 196 -8.94 15.19 -6.06
CA ALA A 196 -8.71 14.13 -7.04
C ALA A 196 -9.40 12.79 -6.68
N GLY A 197 -10.39 12.85 -5.78
CA GLY A 197 -11.11 11.71 -5.23
C GLY A 197 -11.45 11.95 -3.76
N TRP A 198 -11.89 10.90 -3.08
CA TRP A 198 -12.31 10.98 -1.68
C TRP A 198 -11.64 9.88 -0.86
N ALA A 199 -11.37 10.20 0.41
CA ALA A 199 -10.69 9.28 1.29
C ALA A 199 -11.32 9.20 2.69
N LEU A 200 -11.35 8.01 3.27
CA LEU A 200 -11.51 7.83 4.70
C LEU A 200 -10.15 7.93 5.39
N THR A 201 -10.11 8.34 6.66
CA THR A 201 -8.88 8.61 7.44
C THR A 201 -7.87 7.47 7.42
N GLU A 202 -6.58 7.76 7.60
CA GLU A 202 -5.52 6.75 7.73
C GLU A 202 -5.57 6.02 9.08
N LYS A 203 -5.74 6.78 10.18
CA LYS A 203 -5.78 6.21 11.52
C LYS A 203 -7.17 5.70 11.87
N ARG A 204 -7.19 4.60 12.63
CA ARG A 204 -8.40 4.09 13.27
C ARG A 204 -8.76 4.96 14.47
N THR A 205 -10.05 5.19 14.67
CA THR A 205 -10.58 5.84 15.88
C THR A 205 -10.90 4.80 16.95
N TYR A 206 -11.35 3.61 16.53
CA TYR A 206 -11.75 2.54 17.44
C TYR A 206 -10.91 1.27 17.24
N GLN A 207 -10.52 0.66 18.37
CA GLN A 207 -9.91 -0.67 18.39
C GLN A 207 -10.94 -1.74 17.99
N ASN A 208 -12.19 -1.61 18.46
CA ASN A 208 -13.28 -2.50 18.07
C ASN A 208 -13.62 -2.33 16.57
N GLN A 209 -13.63 -3.43 15.82
CA GLN A 209 -13.86 -3.42 14.38
C GLN A 209 -15.27 -2.99 14.00
N GLU A 210 -16.28 -3.41 14.74
CA GLU A 210 -17.68 -3.08 14.44
C GLU A 210 -17.94 -1.58 14.63
N HIS A 211 -17.41 -0.98 15.69
CA HIS A 211 -17.49 0.47 15.90
C HIS A 211 -16.76 1.25 14.79
N GLN A 212 -15.59 0.78 14.37
CA GLN A 212 -14.86 1.37 13.24
C GLN A 212 -15.66 1.24 11.92
N ASP A 213 -16.31 0.10 11.68
CA ASP A 213 -17.10 -0.12 10.47
C ASP A 213 -18.35 0.79 10.44
N ARG A 214 -19.01 1.01 11.58
CA ARG A 214 -20.13 1.98 11.68
C ARG A 214 -19.67 3.42 11.43
N LEU A 215 -18.51 3.82 11.97
CA LEU A 215 -17.94 5.14 11.73
C LEU A 215 -17.57 5.32 10.25
N ASP A 216 -16.87 4.35 9.67
CA ASP A 216 -16.47 4.37 8.26
C ASP A 216 -17.71 4.42 7.35
N ALA A 217 -18.77 3.67 7.68
CA ALA A 217 -20.02 3.69 6.92
C ALA A 217 -20.70 5.06 6.98
N SER A 218 -20.85 5.61 8.18
CA SER A 218 -21.42 6.96 8.37
C SER A 218 -20.63 8.03 7.61
N THR A 219 -19.30 7.89 7.57
CA THR A 219 -18.40 8.79 6.82
C THR A 219 -18.66 8.66 5.32
N ILE A 220 -18.75 7.45 4.79
CA ILE A 220 -19.06 7.22 3.36
C ILE A 220 -20.41 7.80 2.98
N TYR A 221 -21.47 7.57 3.77
CA TYR A 221 -22.77 8.16 3.48
C TYR A 221 -22.72 9.69 3.51
N SER A 222 -22.00 10.27 4.47
CA SER A 222 -21.84 11.73 4.56
C SER A 222 -21.10 12.30 3.35
N LEU A 223 -20.03 11.63 2.88
CA LEU A 223 -19.33 12.00 1.65
C LEU A 223 -20.25 11.89 0.42
N LEU A 224 -21.04 10.82 0.32
CA LEU A 224 -22.00 10.64 -0.76
C LEU A 224 -23.03 11.77 -0.80
N GLU A 225 -23.71 12.01 0.33
CA GLU A 225 -24.83 12.94 0.44
C GLU A 225 -24.41 14.41 0.35
N ARG A 226 -23.26 14.78 0.94
CA ARG A 226 -22.86 16.19 1.09
C ARG A 226 -21.89 16.68 0.03
N GLU A 227 -21.10 15.79 -0.57
CA GLU A 227 -20.02 16.18 -1.47
C GLU A 227 -20.20 15.54 -2.86
N ILE A 228 -20.18 14.21 -2.94
CA ILE A 228 -20.08 13.46 -4.20
C ILE A 228 -21.34 13.65 -5.07
N ILE A 229 -22.51 13.33 -4.53
CA ILE A 229 -23.78 13.39 -5.29
C ILE A 229 -24.08 14.83 -5.70
N PRO A 230 -24.03 15.83 -4.79
CA PRO A 230 -24.22 17.23 -5.17
C PRO A 230 -23.23 17.70 -6.24
N MET A 231 -21.94 17.34 -6.12
CA MET A 231 -20.92 17.73 -7.08
C MET A 231 -21.19 17.15 -8.47
N TYR A 232 -21.51 15.86 -8.57
CA TYR A 232 -21.79 15.20 -9.86
C TYR A 232 -23.02 15.81 -10.56
N TYR A 233 -24.04 16.21 -9.80
CA TYR A 233 -25.29 16.77 -10.34
C TYR A 233 -25.33 18.29 -10.45
N SER A 234 -24.33 19.01 -9.92
CA SER A 234 -24.14 20.46 -10.10
C SER A 234 -23.70 20.78 -11.54
N ARG A 235 -24.58 20.48 -12.51
CA ARG A 235 -24.32 20.63 -13.94
C ARG A 235 -24.52 22.08 -14.39
N ASN A 236 -23.62 22.55 -15.24
CA ASN A 236 -23.73 23.85 -15.90
C ASN A 236 -24.68 23.78 -17.12
N ASN A 237 -24.78 24.87 -17.87
CA ASN A 237 -25.60 24.96 -19.09
C ASN A 237 -25.17 24.00 -20.21
N HIS A 238 -23.97 23.43 -20.14
CA HIS A 238 -23.46 22.43 -21.07
C HIS A 238 -23.73 20.98 -20.61
N GLY A 239 -24.41 20.79 -19.47
CA GLY A 239 -24.89 19.48 -19.02
C GLY A 239 -23.88 18.65 -18.23
N TYR A 240 -22.78 19.24 -17.74
CA TYR A 240 -21.78 18.57 -16.90
C TYR A 240 -21.33 19.45 -15.73
N SER A 241 -20.74 18.85 -14.70
CA SER A 241 -20.19 19.56 -13.54
C SER A 241 -18.72 19.93 -13.78
N PRO A 242 -18.34 21.22 -13.86
CA PRO A 242 -16.95 21.63 -14.02
C PRO A 242 -16.05 21.14 -12.87
N GLN A 243 -16.56 21.13 -11.64
CA GLN A 243 -15.85 20.63 -10.46
C GLN A 243 -15.57 19.13 -10.60
N TRP A 244 -16.54 18.34 -11.07
CA TRP A 244 -16.35 16.91 -11.31
C TRP A 244 -15.25 16.66 -12.36
N ILE A 245 -15.27 17.40 -13.47
CA ILE A 245 -14.24 17.29 -14.51
C ILE A 245 -12.88 17.73 -13.99
N ARG A 246 -12.82 18.79 -13.16
CA ARG A 246 -11.59 19.20 -12.48
C ARG A 246 -11.01 18.09 -11.62
N CYS A 247 -11.84 17.36 -10.87
CA CYS A 247 -11.39 16.19 -10.11
C CYS A 247 -10.79 15.11 -11.00
N ILE A 248 -11.40 14.83 -12.16
CA ILE A 248 -10.87 13.86 -13.13
C ILE A 248 -9.51 14.32 -13.66
N LYS A 249 -9.39 15.59 -14.06
CA LYS A 249 -8.13 16.18 -14.55
C LYS A 249 -7.03 16.10 -13.49
N ASN A 250 -7.33 16.46 -12.25
CA ASN A 250 -6.39 16.38 -11.13
C ASN A 250 -5.92 14.94 -10.89
N SER A 251 -6.85 13.97 -10.91
CA SER A 251 -6.52 12.55 -10.75
C SER A 251 -5.55 12.06 -11.83
N ILE A 252 -5.80 12.43 -13.10
CA ILE A 252 -4.93 12.05 -14.22
C ILE A 252 -3.56 12.75 -14.12
N ALA A 253 -3.52 14.05 -13.89
CA ALA A 253 -2.28 14.82 -13.89
C ALA A 253 -1.39 14.51 -12.68
N GLN A 254 -1.98 14.45 -11.48
CA GLN A 254 -1.24 14.45 -10.22
C GLN A 254 -0.99 13.04 -9.65
N ILE A 255 -1.75 12.03 -10.09
CA ILE A 255 -1.68 10.67 -9.53
C ILE A 255 -1.12 9.70 -10.58
N ALA A 256 -1.67 9.67 -11.79
CA ALA A 256 -1.30 8.70 -12.84
C ALA A 256 0.22 8.53 -13.10
N PRO A 257 1.06 9.59 -13.23
CA PRO A 257 2.49 9.42 -13.51
C PRO A 257 3.21 8.54 -12.50
N HIS A 258 2.74 8.53 -11.24
CA HIS A 258 3.33 7.75 -10.17
C HIS A 258 2.94 6.27 -10.22
N TYR A 259 1.85 5.88 -10.90
CA TYR A 259 1.35 4.50 -10.92
C TYR A 259 1.50 3.84 -12.30
N THR A 260 2.55 4.20 -13.03
CA THR A 260 2.87 3.57 -14.31
C THR A 260 3.78 2.35 -14.13
N MET A 261 3.54 1.31 -14.94
CA MET A 261 4.44 0.14 -14.98
C MET A 261 5.87 0.53 -15.36
N LYS A 262 6.04 1.58 -16.18
CA LYS A 262 7.37 2.10 -16.51
C LYS A 262 8.10 2.57 -15.25
N ARG A 263 7.48 3.44 -14.44
CA ARG A 263 8.07 3.93 -13.19
C ARG A 263 8.49 2.76 -12.30
N GLN A 264 7.59 1.79 -12.12
CA GLN A 264 7.89 0.59 -11.31
C GLN A 264 9.09 -0.17 -11.87
N LEU A 265 9.15 -0.44 -13.19
CA LEU A 265 10.26 -1.16 -13.79
C LEU A 265 11.58 -0.39 -13.66
N ASP A 266 11.58 0.92 -13.91
CA ASP A 266 12.77 1.78 -13.75
C ASP A 266 13.31 1.71 -12.30
N ASP A 267 12.42 1.76 -11.31
CA ASP A 267 12.74 1.56 -9.89
C ASP A 267 13.38 0.17 -9.65
N TYR A 268 12.80 -0.89 -10.21
CA TYR A 268 13.31 -2.25 -10.05
C TYR A 268 14.67 -2.46 -10.70
N TYR A 269 14.88 -1.91 -11.91
CA TYR A 269 16.16 -1.98 -12.59
C TYR A 269 17.25 -1.23 -11.81
N THR A 270 16.94 -0.02 -11.35
CA THR A 270 17.90 0.85 -10.67
C THR A 270 18.25 0.31 -9.29
N LYS A 271 17.26 -0.11 -8.49
CA LYS A 271 17.45 -0.50 -7.09
C LYS A 271 17.89 -1.95 -6.92
N PHE A 272 17.49 -2.85 -7.82
CA PHE A 272 17.67 -4.29 -7.61
C PHE A 272 18.35 -4.98 -8.80
N TYR A 273 17.76 -4.97 -9.98
CA TYR A 273 18.19 -5.89 -11.05
C TYR A 273 19.57 -5.57 -11.61
N ASN A 274 19.93 -4.30 -11.79
CA ASN A 274 21.26 -3.94 -12.32
C ASN A 274 22.39 -4.24 -11.32
N ALA A 275 22.15 -3.98 -10.04
CA ALA A 275 23.08 -4.32 -8.96
C ALA A 275 23.25 -5.83 -8.85
N LEU A 276 22.15 -6.59 -8.85
CA LEU A 276 22.16 -8.05 -8.81
C LEU A 276 22.88 -8.65 -10.03
N ALA A 277 22.61 -8.16 -11.23
CA ALA A 277 23.25 -8.64 -12.45
C ALA A 277 24.76 -8.37 -12.46
N THR A 278 25.20 -7.25 -11.89
CA THR A 278 26.63 -6.92 -11.73
C THR A 278 27.29 -7.85 -10.70
N ARG A 279 26.66 -8.04 -9.54
CA ARG A 279 27.17 -8.94 -8.49
C ARG A 279 27.22 -10.39 -8.96
N PHE A 280 26.20 -10.86 -9.67
CA PHE A 280 26.14 -12.21 -10.22
C PHE A 280 27.29 -12.48 -11.20
N ARG A 281 27.59 -11.54 -12.10
CA ARG A 281 28.74 -11.65 -13.02
C ARG A 281 30.07 -11.77 -12.27
N GLN A 282 30.26 -11.01 -11.18
CA GLN A 282 31.46 -11.12 -10.35
C GLN A 282 31.56 -12.46 -9.61
N LEU A 283 30.44 -12.98 -9.09
CA LEU A 283 30.42 -14.23 -8.33
C LEU A 283 30.60 -15.47 -9.21
N SER A 284 30.07 -15.44 -10.43
CA SER A 284 30.07 -16.57 -11.36
C SER A 284 31.35 -16.69 -12.20
N ALA A 285 32.18 -15.65 -12.22
CA ALA A 285 33.46 -15.64 -12.93
C ALA A 285 34.42 -16.73 -12.41
N ASN A 286 35.34 -17.16 -13.28
CA ASN A 286 36.44 -18.08 -12.95
C ASN A 286 35.97 -19.36 -12.23
N ASN A 287 34.94 -20.03 -12.76
CA ASN A 287 34.36 -21.24 -12.14
C ASN A 287 33.92 -21.01 -10.67
N ASN A 288 33.25 -19.87 -10.44
CA ASN A 288 32.71 -19.44 -9.14
C ASN A 288 33.78 -19.22 -8.05
N GLU A 289 35.01 -18.84 -8.39
CA GLU A 289 36.13 -18.71 -7.45
C GLU A 289 35.79 -17.79 -6.26
N LYS A 290 35.27 -16.59 -6.54
CA LYS A 290 34.90 -15.61 -5.50
C LYS A 290 33.77 -16.12 -4.62
N ALA A 291 32.78 -16.80 -5.19
CA ALA A 291 31.69 -17.41 -4.43
C ALA A 291 32.20 -18.51 -3.48
N LYS A 292 33.13 -19.36 -3.96
CA LYS A 292 33.78 -20.39 -3.13
C LYS A 292 34.60 -19.79 -1.99
N LYS A 293 35.34 -18.70 -2.24
CA LYS A 293 36.07 -17.95 -1.20
C LYS A 293 35.14 -17.40 -0.11
N ILE A 294 34.01 -16.80 -0.50
CA ILE A 294 33.01 -16.30 0.46
C ILE A 294 32.40 -17.45 1.27
N ALA A 295 32.07 -18.58 0.63
CA ALA A 295 31.54 -19.75 1.32
C ALA A 295 32.53 -20.30 2.36
N GLN A 296 33.80 -20.47 1.97
CA GLN A 296 34.85 -20.94 2.86
C GLN A 296 35.09 -19.97 4.03
N TRP A 297 35.04 -18.66 3.75
CA TRP A 297 35.11 -17.63 4.79
C TRP A 297 33.94 -17.76 5.78
N LYS A 298 32.70 -17.88 5.30
CA LYS A 298 31.51 -18.06 6.17
C LYS A 298 31.63 -19.31 7.05
N GLU A 299 32.09 -20.43 6.48
CA GLU A 299 32.33 -21.67 7.23
C GLU A 299 33.38 -21.49 8.32
N ASN A 300 34.51 -20.82 8.01
CA ASN A 300 35.57 -20.57 8.98
C ASN A 300 35.10 -19.65 10.12
N VAL A 301 34.36 -18.58 9.80
CA VAL A 301 33.80 -17.69 10.83
C VAL A 301 32.78 -18.46 11.69
N ALA A 302 31.85 -19.21 11.09
CA ALA A 302 30.84 -19.97 11.83
C ALA A 302 31.48 -20.99 12.79
N ALA A 303 32.53 -21.69 12.37
CA ALA A 303 33.20 -22.71 13.17
C ALA A 303 33.92 -22.16 14.42
N ARG A 304 34.30 -20.87 14.40
CA ARG A 304 35.06 -20.22 15.48
C ARG A 304 34.25 -19.16 16.23
N TRP A 305 33.04 -18.85 15.79
CA TRP A 305 32.23 -17.75 16.32
C TRP A 305 32.02 -17.83 17.84
N ASP A 306 31.69 -19.02 18.34
CA ASP A 306 31.42 -19.22 19.77
C ASP A 306 32.68 -19.13 20.65
N GLN A 307 33.87 -19.21 20.04
CA GLN A 307 35.16 -19.10 20.71
C GLN A 307 35.60 -17.65 20.94
N ILE A 308 34.96 -16.68 20.27
CA ILE A 308 35.26 -15.25 20.43
C ILE A 308 34.94 -14.81 21.86
N LYS A 309 35.89 -14.16 22.54
CA LYS A 309 35.74 -13.69 23.92
C LYS A 309 36.12 -12.22 24.04
N VAL A 310 35.33 -11.48 24.81
CA VAL A 310 35.67 -10.12 25.21
C VAL A 310 36.51 -10.23 26.48
N GLU A 311 37.79 -9.89 26.36
CA GLU A 311 38.79 -10.04 27.44
C GLU A 311 38.83 -8.80 28.34
N GLY A 312 38.45 -7.63 27.81
CA GLY A 312 38.38 -6.42 28.62
C GLY A 312 37.80 -5.23 27.86
N ILE A 313 37.25 -4.29 28.62
CA ILE A 313 36.78 -3.00 28.14
C ILE A 313 37.47 -1.92 28.97
N GLU A 314 38.16 -1.01 28.30
CA GLU A 314 38.85 0.13 28.90
C GLU A 314 38.20 1.41 28.40
N SER A 315 38.03 2.38 29.30
CA SER A 315 37.48 3.70 29.01
C SER A 315 38.43 4.74 29.59
N ASP A 316 38.71 5.80 28.83
CA ASP A 316 39.45 6.97 29.32
C ASP A 316 38.68 7.75 30.40
N HIS A 317 37.37 7.56 30.49
CA HIS A 317 36.56 8.00 31.62
C HIS A 317 36.37 6.89 32.64
N THR A 318 37.03 7.05 33.78
CA THR A 318 36.73 6.38 35.04
C THR A 318 35.45 6.98 35.62
N GLU A 319 34.27 6.60 35.12
CA GLU A 319 33.05 6.75 35.94
C GLU A 319 31.92 5.83 35.47
N MET A 320 31.83 4.71 36.19
CA MET A 320 30.69 3.79 36.30
C MET A 320 29.41 4.47 36.86
N THR A 321 29.24 5.79 36.69
CA THR A 321 28.20 6.61 37.33
C THR A 321 27.04 6.99 36.39
N GLY A 322 27.12 6.67 35.10
CA GLY A 322 26.03 6.89 34.15
C GLY A 322 25.80 8.37 33.78
N VAL A 323 26.75 9.25 34.07
CA VAL A 323 26.69 10.68 33.69
C VAL A 323 27.82 10.97 32.70
N VAL A 324 27.45 11.21 31.44
CA VAL A 324 28.39 11.62 30.38
C VAL A 324 28.24 13.12 30.16
N THR A 325 29.36 13.85 30.10
CA THR A 325 29.35 15.30 29.87
C THR A 325 29.19 15.59 28.38
N SER A 326 28.28 16.48 28.03
CA SER A 326 28.07 16.82 26.62
C SER A 326 29.26 17.62 26.06
N GLY A 327 29.71 17.25 24.85
CA GLY A 327 30.81 17.92 24.14
C GLY A 327 32.23 17.47 24.54
N THR A 328 32.39 16.50 25.43
CA THR A 328 33.69 15.84 25.68
C THR A 328 33.82 14.58 24.82
N ALA A 329 35.00 14.38 24.22
CA ALA A 329 35.30 13.16 23.49
C ALA A 329 35.63 12.04 24.49
N HIS A 330 35.05 10.87 24.27
CA HIS A 330 35.22 9.68 25.08
C HIS A 330 35.78 8.56 24.22
N THR A 331 36.88 7.95 24.67
CA THR A 331 37.57 6.87 23.97
C THR A 331 37.34 5.55 24.70
N LEU A 332 36.66 4.63 24.01
CA LEU A 332 36.46 3.27 24.48
C LEU A 332 37.37 2.32 23.72
N ARG A 333 38.06 1.44 24.45
CA ARG A 333 38.85 0.34 23.91
C ARG A 333 38.26 -0.99 24.34
N VAL A 334 38.05 -1.90 23.39
CA VAL A 334 37.57 -3.26 23.65
C VAL A 334 38.64 -4.23 23.18
N LYS A 335 39.12 -5.08 24.10
CA LYS A 335 40.06 -6.16 23.83
C LYS A 335 39.28 -7.45 23.60
N ILE A 336 39.45 -8.05 22.42
CA ILE A 336 38.70 -9.24 22.01
C ILE A 336 39.69 -10.32 21.58
N ASP A 337 39.60 -11.51 22.19
CA ASP A 337 40.16 -12.73 21.61
C ASP A 337 39.26 -13.13 20.45
N THR A 338 39.78 -12.94 19.24
CA THR A 338 39.08 -13.15 17.98
C THR A 338 39.08 -14.60 17.52
N ALA A 339 39.75 -15.51 18.23
CA ALA A 339 39.96 -16.89 17.80
C ALA A 339 40.56 -17.00 16.36
N GLY A 340 41.46 -16.06 16.02
CA GLY A 340 42.09 -15.97 14.70
C GLY A 340 41.14 -15.51 13.58
N LEU A 341 40.24 -14.58 13.91
CA LEU A 341 39.27 -13.96 12.99
C LEU A 341 39.41 -12.43 12.99
N GLU A 342 40.60 -11.90 13.28
CA GLU A 342 40.87 -10.47 13.47
C GLU A 342 40.38 -9.59 12.31
N ASN A 343 40.54 -10.06 11.07
CA ASN A 343 40.09 -9.34 9.86
C ASN A 343 38.65 -9.68 9.43
N SER A 344 37.96 -10.52 10.20
CA SER A 344 36.61 -11.02 9.90
C SER A 344 35.56 -10.54 10.90
N ILE A 345 35.93 -9.66 11.83
CA ILE A 345 35.10 -9.18 12.91
C ILE A 345 34.97 -7.66 12.85
N GLY A 346 33.74 -7.16 12.99
CA GLY A 346 33.45 -5.76 13.28
C GLY A 346 32.90 -5.63 14.70
N VAL A 347 33.22 -4.50 15.34
CA VAL A 347 32.68 -4.12 16.64
C VAL A 347 31.97 -2.79 16.51
N GLU A 348 30.80 -2.67 17.14
CA GLU A 348 29.97 -1.48 17.09
C GLU A 348 29.36 -1.16 18.43
N MET A 349 29.20 0.14 18.68
CA MET A 349 28.33 0.69 19.71
C MET A 349 26.98 1.00 19.09
N VAL A 350 25.89 0.60 19.76
CA VAL A 350 24.52 0.90 19.37
C VAL A 350 23.87 1.71 20.49
N MET A 351 23.42 2.91 20.16
CA MET A 351 22.71 3.79 21.07
C MET A 351 21.22 3.80 20.71
N ILE A 352 20.38 3.63 21.72
CA ILE A 352 18.92 3.67 21.62
C ILE A 352 18.43 4.87 22.42
N ALA A 353 17.53 5.65 21.82
CA ALA A 353 16.82 6.74 22.48
C ALA A 353 15.32 6.44 22.52
N THR A 354 14.62 7.12 23.43
CA THR A 354 13.17 7.02 23.58
C THR A 354 12.53 8.33 23.15
N ASP A 355 11.54 8.26 22.26
CA ASP A 355 10.79 9.44 21.82
C ASP A 355 9.75 9.90 22.87
N SER A 356 9.06 11.01 22.58
CA SER A 356 8.03 11.57 23.46
C SER A 356 6.82 10.67 23.69
N GLU A 357 6.61 9.66 22.83
CA GLU A 357 5.54 8.67 22.95
C GLU A 357 5.98 7.41 23.72
N GLY A 358 7.23 7.39 24.20
CA GLY A 358 7.79 6.25 24.93
C GLY A 358 8.32 5.14 24.02
N LYS A 359 8.44 5.37 22.71
CA LYS A 359 8.92 4.38 21.75
C LYS A 359 10.44 4.46 21.60
N GLU A 360 11.08 3.31 21.72
CA GLU A 360 12.52 3.16 21.52
C GLU A 360 12.88 3.12 20.03
N TYR A 361 13.96 3.80 19.66
CA TYR A 361 14.52 3.77 18.32
C TYR A 361 16.06 3.81 18.36
N VAL A 362 16.70 3.26 17.33
CA VAL A 362 18.15 3.33 17.17
C VAL A 362 18.52 4.78 16.87
N TYR A 363 19.22 5.40 17.81
CA TYR A 363 19.70 6.77 17.70
C TYR A 363 20.99 6.83 16.87
N GLU A 364 21.94 5.96 17.16
CA GLU A 364 23.23 5.93 16.48
C GLU A 364 23.84 4.52 16.49
N VAL A 365 24.61 4.21 15.45
CA VAL A 365 25.47 3.02 15.38
C VAL A 365 26.88 3.48 14.99
N ALA A 366 27.84 3.34 15.90
CA ALA A 366 29.21 3.80 15.71
C ALA A 366 30.19 2.60 15.63
N PRO A 367 30.95 2.46 14.53
CA PRO A 367 31.92 1.37 14.38
C PRO A 367 33.23 1.67 15.09
N PHE A 368 33.82 0.64 15.70
CA PHE A 368 35.18 0.71 16.24
C PHE A 368 36.20 0.44 15.13
N ASN A 369 37.40 1.02 15.29
CA ASN A 369 38.56 0.77 14.44
C ASN A 369 39.54 -0.17 15.15
N ILE A 370 40.22 -1.03 14.41
CA ILE A 370 41.32 -1.83 14.95
C ILE A 370 42.52 -0.89 15.15
N VAL A 371 43.05 -0.84 16.38
CA VAL A 371 44.23 -0.01 16.72
C VAL A 371 45.45 -0.85 17.09
N ASP A 372 45.26 -2.10 17.50
CA ASP A 372 46.35 -3.03 17.83
C ASP A 372 45.92 -4.49 17.68
N HIS A 373 46.89 -5.37 17.45
CA HIS A 373 46.67 -6.81 17.27
C HIS A 373 47.91 -7.63 17.63
N GLU A 374 47.75 -8.61 18.52
CA GLU A 374 48.79 -9.57 18.91
C GLU A 374 48.19 -10.98 19.05
N GLY A 375 48.62 -11.90 18.18
CA GLY A 375 48.13 -13.29 18.20
C GLY A 375 46.63 -13.37 17.87
N ASN A 376 45.80 -13.79 18.82
CA ASN A 376 44.34 -13.74 18.63
C ASN A 376 43.70 -12.47 19.24
N LEU A 377 44.45 -11.73 20.06
CA LEU A 377 43.94 -10.57 20.77
C LEU A 377 43.94 -9.36 19.83
N THR A 378 42.78 -8.75 19.65
CA THR A 378 42.61 -7.55 18.81
C THR A 378 41.99 -6.45 19.65
N VAL A 379 42.57 -5.24 19.56
CA VAL A 379 42.10 -4.05 20.28
C VAL A 379 41.32 -3.16 19.33
N TYR A 380 40.06 -2.93 19.68
CA TYR A 380 39.14 -2.08 18.95
C TYR A 380 38.97 -0.76 19.70
N GLU A 381 39.07 0.38 19.03
CA GLU A 381 38.92 1.72 19.60
C GLU A 381 37.80 2.50 18.93
N LEU A 382 37.00 3.21 19.72
CA LEU A 382 36.03 4.18 19.27
C LEU A 382 36.20 5.45 20.10
N THR A 383 36.37 6.59 19.42
CA THR A 383 36.24 7.91 20.03
C THR A 383 34.90 8.51 19.60
N ASN A 384 34.04 8.86 20.55
CA ASN A 384 32.75 9.48 20.27
C ASN A 384 32.47 10.67 21.20
N THR A 385 31.63 11.61 20.74
CA THR A 385 31.11 12.74 21.52
C THR A 385 29.60 12.59 21.71
N ILE A 386 29.11 12.79 22.93
CA ILE A 386 27.66 12.84 23.18
C ILE A 386 27.20 14.30 23.12
N ASP A 387 26.70 14.71 21.97
CA ASP A 387 26.35 16.12 21.72
C ASP A 387 24.91 16.47 22.09
N ASN A 388 24.08 15.48 22.40
CA ASN A 388 22.67 15.66 22.75
C ASN A 388 22.39 15.22 24.19
N ALA A 389 21.69 16.07 24.95
CA ALA A 389 21.21 15.74 26.29
C ALA A 389 19.98 14.82 26.20
N GLY A 390 19.96 13.74 26.97
CA GLY A 390 18.85 12.79 26.99
C GLY A 390 19.19 11.49 27.72
N SER A 391 18.20 10.60 27.83
CA SER A 391 18.42 9.23 28.32
C SER A 391 18.69 8.33 27.12
N PHE A 392 19.86 7.69 27.13
CA PHE A 392 20.28 6.74 26.11
C PHE A 392 20.55 5.38 26.73
N LYS A 393 20.19 4.32 26.00
CA LYS A 393 20.65 2.96 26.29
C LYS A 393 21.77 2.63 25.31
N VAL A 394 22.90 2.17 25.83
CA VAL A 394 24.07 1.81 25.03
C VAL A 394 24.28 0.31 25.12
N GLY A 395 24.53 -0.33 24.00
CA GLY A 395 24.96 -1.73 23.93
C GLY A 395 26.06 -1.91 22.90
N TYR A 396 26.94 -2.88 23.12
CA TYR A 396 28.02 -3.19 22.21
C TYR A 396 27.77 -4.53 21.53
N ARG A 397 28.18 -4.65 20.27
CA ARG A 397 28.02 -5.89 19.52
C ARG A 397 29.21 -6.20 18.64
N ILE A 398 29.43 -7.49 18.48
CA ILE A 398 30.36 -8.11 17.53
C ILE A 398 29.54 -8.68 16.38
N PHE A 399 29.99 -8.49 15.15
CA PHE A 399 29.37 -9.07 13.94
C PHE A 399 30.45 -9.48 12.92
N PRO A 400 30.17 -10.46 12.03
CA PRO A 400 31.09 -10.79 10.95
C PRO A 400 31.23 -9.63 9.97
N LYS A 401 32.46 -9.29 9.60
CA LYS A 401 32.77 -8.22 8.64
C LYS A 401 33.60 -8.79 7.49
N SER A 402 33.18 -8.52 6.26
CA SER A 402 33.93 -8.85 5.05
C SER A 402 33.55 -7.88 3.94
N ASP A 403 34.54 -7.37 3.22
CA ASP A 403 34.33 -6.48 2.06
C ASP A 403 33.63 -7.18 0.89
N ASP A 404 33.61 -8.52 0.90
CA ASP A 404 32.94 -9.32 -0.11
C ASP A 404 31.44 -9.52 0.15
N LEU A 405 30.94 -9.13 1.33
CA LEU A 405 29.51 -9.15 1.64
C LEU A 405 28.88 -7.77 1.39
N PRO A 406 27.93 -7.65 0.44
CA PRO A 406 27.26 -6.38 0.17
C PRO A 406 26.37 -5.92 1.34
N HIS A 407 25.84 -6.87 2.12
CA HIS A 407 24.95 -6.62 3.23
C HIS A 407 25.30 -7.52 4.42
N ARG A 408 25.14 -7.00 5.64
CA ARG A 408 25.39 -7.75 6.88
C ARG A 408 24.41 -8.92 7.04
N GLN A 409 23.19 -8.75 6.52
CA GLN A 409 22.14 -9.76 6.51
C GLN A 409 22.49 -10.99 5.67
N ASP A 410 23.56 -10.94 4.87
CA ASP A 410 24.04 -12.13 4.17
C ASP A 410 24.67 -13.16 5.13
N PHE A 411 25.04 -12.74 6.34
CA PHE A 411 25.60 -13.63 7.37
C PHE A 411 25.29 -13.12 8.79
N CYS A 412 24.11 -13.49 9.29
CA CYS A 412 23.43 -12.89 10.45
C CYS A 412 23.95 -13.33 11.84
N TYR A 413 25.26 -13.49 12.02
CA TYR A 413 25.81 -13.69 13.36
C TYR A 413 25.93 -12.36 14.09
N VAL A 414 25.61 -12.36 15.39
CA VAL A 414 25.78 -11.20 16.27
C VAL A 414 26.04 -11.69 17.69
N LYS A 415 26.95 -11.03 18.41
CA LYS A 415 27.19 -11.27 19.83
C LYS A 415 27.13 -9.92 20.55
N TRP A 416 26.15 -9.76 21.43
CA TRP A 416 26.04 -8.59 22.30
C TRP A 416 26.86 -8.82 23.57
N PHE A 417 27.47 -7.77 24.11
CA PHE A 417 28.28 -7.82 25.32
C PHE A 417 28.23 -6.51 26.10
#